data_AF-A0A964K8E3-F1
#
_entry.id   AF-A0A964K8E3-F1
#
_cell.length_a   1.000
_cell.length_b   1.000
_cell.length_c   1.000
_cell.angle_alpha   90.00
_cell.angle_beta   90.00
_cell.angle_gamma   90.00
#
_symmetry.space_group_name_H-M   'P 1'
#
loop_
_entity.id
_entity.type
_entity.pdbx_description
1 polymer ?
#
loop_
_entity_poly.entity_id
_entity_poly.type
_entity_poly.pdbx_seq_one_letter_code
_entity_poly.pdbx_strand_id
1 'polypeptide(L)'
;MAIGQRLEMRQGQSLVMTPQLQQAIKLLQLSNLELAEYVETEMERNPLLERDEAAADATPAKESEGSMDEAPLHETLAREDFGTASDLDAGHDDMYADESRAERQQSVAASSESNAAPLTDWTKAGTGGRADGDEDMEGSLAAETTLKDHVQAQLAIAAFSTDRRFIAEVLIESLDEAGYLRADLPEIAERLGAPLADCEAVLQTLQGFDPSGVFARDLAECLALQLKEQDRLDPAMKALLTRLDLVAKRDTAGLCALCGVDAADVGDMIAEIRQLNPKPGLAFDSEPVQPVVPDVFVRENSDGSWHVELNSDTLPRVLVNARYYTQVSAGARSKDDKAYLV
;
A
#
# COMPACT_ATOMS: atom_id res chain seq x y z
N MET A 1 78.12 -51.06 13.07
CA MET A 1 77.19 -49.91 13.13
C MET A 1 76.74 -49.61 11.72
N ALA A 2 75.51 -49.99 11.36
CA ALA A 2 74.92 -49.60 10.08
C ALA A 2 74.02 -48.39 10.32
N ILE A 3 74.37 -47.26 9.71
CA ILE A 3 73.59 -46.01 9.76
C ILE A 3 72.45 -46.17 8.75
N GLY A 4 71.26 -46.47 9.24
CA GLY A 4 70.04 -46.43 8.42
C GLY A 4 69.56 -44.99 8.31
N GLN A 5 69.64 -44.39 7.12
CA GLN A 5 68.99 -43.11 6.84
C GLN A 5 67.47 -43.29 6.86
N ARG A 6 66.83 -42.73 7.87
CA ARG A 6 65.37 -42.62 7.96
C ARG A 6 64.94 -41.37 7.19
N LEU A 7 64.39 -41.54 5.99
CA LEU A 7 63.70 -40.46 5.28
C LEU A 7 62.30 -40.30 5.88
N GLU A 8 62.07 -39.17 6.55
CA GLU A 8 60.73 -38.71 6.91
C GLU A 8 60.21 -37.78 5.82
N MET A 9 59.37 -38.31 4.93
CA MET A 9 58.57 -37.48 4.01
C MET A 9 57.41 -36.86 4.80
N ARG A 10 57.50 -35.56 5.10
CA ARG A 10 56.36 -34.78 5.60
C ARG A 10 55.56 -34.25 4.41
N GLN A 11 54.45 -34.90 4.10
CA GLN A 11 53.49 -34.42 3.12
C GLN A 11 52.64 -33.30 3.75
N GLY A 12 53.03 -32.04 3.53
CA GLY A 12 52.21 -30.88 3.88
C GLY A 12 51.21 -30.62 2.77
N GLN A 13 49.93 -30.91 3.00
CA GLN A 13 48.87 -30.58 2.05
C GLN A 13 48.48 -29.11 2.27
N SER A 14 49.16 -28.17 1.60
CA SER A 14 48.71 -26.78 1.57
C SER A 14 47.51 -26.68 0.63
N LEU A 15 46.34 -26.32 1.15
CA LEU A 15 45.17 -26.01 0.34
C LEU A 15 45.50 -24.78 -0.51
N VAL A 16 45.86 -24.99 -1.77
CA VAL A 16 46.09 -23.91 -2.72
C VAL A 16 44.72 -23.29 -3.00
N MET A 17 44.50 -22.07 -2.49
CA MET A 17 43.32 -21.27 -2.80
C MET A 17 43.27 -21.02 -4.31
N THR A 18 42.42 -21.76 -5.02
CA THR A 18 42.14 -21.48 -6.43
C THR A 18 41.20 -20.26 -6.50
N PRO A 19 41.30 -19.44 -7.56
CA PRO A 19 40.44 -18.25 -7.71
C PRO A 19 38.95 -18.61 -7.70
N GLN A 20 38.58 -19.76 -8.27
CA GLN A 20 37.21 -20.28 -8.24
C GLN A 20 36.72 -20.57 -6.81
N LEU A 21 37.58 -21.12 -5.95
CA LEU A 21 37.24 -21.44 -4.56
C LEU A 21 37.08 -20.14 -3.74
N GLN A 22 37.93 -19.15 -3.98
CA GLN A 22 37.79 -17.82 -3.36
C GLN A 22 36.50 -17.12 -3.78
N GLN A 23 36.13 -17.20 -5.06
CA GLN A 23 34.86 -16.65 -5.56
C GLN A 23 33.66 -17.37 -4.96
N ALA A 24 33.67 -18.70 -4.90
CA ALA A 24 32.58 -19.48 -4.29
C ALA A 24 32.40 -19.17 -2.80
N ILE A 25 33.48 -19.06 -2.03
CA ILE A 25 33.42 -18.64 -0.62
C ILE A 25 32.86 -17.22 -0.50
N LYS A 26 33.29 -16.30 -1.39
CA LYS A 26 32.80 -14.93 -1.38
C LYS A 26 31.29 -14.87 -1.65
N LEU A 27 30.79 -15.64 -2.60
CA LEU A 27 29.35 -15.72 -2.90
C LEU A 27 28.54 -16.29 -1.73
N LEU A 28 29.05 -17.31 -1.03
CA LEU A 28 28.39 -17.88 0.15
C LEU A 28 28.38 -16.95 1.38
N GLN A 29 29.21 -15.90 1.38
CA GLN A 29 29.29 -14.92 2.46
C GLN A 29 28.39 -13.69 2.23
N LEU A 30 27.85 -13.51 1.03
CA LEU A 30 26.94 -12.40 0.71
C LEU A 30 25.55 -12.65 1.31
N SER A 31 24.86 -11.58 1.67
CA SER A 31 23.42 -11.64 1.97
C SER A 31 22.62 -11.95 0.70
N ASN A 32 21.39 -12.47 0.84
CA ASN A 32 20.54 -12.79 -0.33
C ASN A 32 20.29 -11.55 -1.21
N LEU A 33 20.16 -10.37 -0.62
CA LEU A 33 20.01 -9.11 -1.35
C LEU A 33 21.28 -8.75 -2.14
N GLU A 34 22.45 -8.84 -1.52
CA GLU A 34 23.74 -8.60 -2.19
C GLU A 34 24.04 -9.65 -3.26
N LEU A 35 23.63 -10.92 -3.05
CA LEU A 35 23.76 -12.00 -4.02
C LEU A 35 22.89 -11.73 -5.24
N ALA A 36 21.66 -11.25 -5.05
CA ALA A 36 20.77 -10.88 -6.14
C ALA A 36 21.34 -9.71 -6.97
N GLU A 37 21.84 -8.66 -6.33
CA GLU A 37 22.48 -7.51 -7.01
C GLU A 37 23.76 -7.94 -7.76
N TYR A 38 24.55 -8.82 -7.16
CA TYR A 38 25.74 -9.38 -7.81
C TYR A 38 25.38 -10.19 -9.06
N VAL A 39 24.37 -11.06 -8.96
CA VAL A 39 23.86 -11.83 -10.09
C VAL A 39 23.35 -10.92 -11.20
N GLU A 40 22.59 -9.87 -10.88
CA GLU A 40 22.06 -8.91 -11.85
C GLU A 40 23.19 -8.19 -12.60
N THR A 41 24.23 -7.74 -11.87
CA THR A 41 25.42 -7.13 -12.47
C THR A 41 26.18 -8.09 -13.40
N GLU A 42 26.26 -9.37 -13.05
CA GLU A 42 26.90 -10.39 -13.89
C GLU A 42 26.03 -10.80 -15.08
N MET A 43 24.70 -10.74 -14.96
CA MET A 43 23.77 -10.96 -16.07
C MET A 43 23.88 -9.86 -17.14
N GLU A 44 24.07 -8.59 -16.74
CA GLU A 44 24.33 -7.51 -17.69
C GLU A 44 25.64 -7.71 -18.48
N ARG A 45 26.62 -8.36 -17.86
CA ARG A 45 27.94 -8.61 -18.46
C ARG A 45 28.00 -9.89 -19.27
N ASN A 46 27.24 -10.91 -18.89
CA ASN A 46 27.29 -12.23 -19.49
C ASN A 46 25.98 -12.57 -20.22
N PRO A 47 25.97 -12.52 -21.57
CA PRO A 47 24.77 -12.81 -22.37
C PRO A 47 24.35 -14.29 -22.34
N LEU A 48 25.09 -15.18 -21.65
CA LEU A 48 24.72 -16.58 -21.46
C LEU A 48 23.83 -16.81 -20.24
N LEU A 49 23.67 -15.81 -19.36
CA LEU A 49 22.85 -15.90 -18.16
C LEU A 49 21.47 -15.30 -18.43
N GLU A 50 20.43 -16.06 -18.12
CA GLU A 50 19.03 -15.63 -18.24
C GLU A 50 18.34 -15.78 -16.89
N ARG A 51 17.38 -14.87 -16.61
CA ARG A 51 16.53 -14.96 -15.43
C ARG A 51 15.50 -16.05 -15.69
N ASP A 52 15.22 -16.88 -14.69
CA ASP A 52 14.10 -17.80 -14.79
C ASP A 52 12.77 -17.02 -14.64
N GLU A 53 12.24 -16.51 -15.76
CA GLU A 53 10.98 -15.74 -15.79
C GLU A 53 9.75 -16.58 -15.40
N ALA A 54 9.84 -17.92 -15.45
CA ALA A 54 8.75 -18.82 -15.08
C ALA A 54 8.35 -18.73 -13.58
N ALA A 55 9.17 -18.10 -12.75
CA ALA A 55 8.84 -17.80 -11.35
C ALA A 55 8.32 -16.37 -11.13
N ALA A 56 8.46 -15.47 -12.10
CA ALA A 56 7.97 -14.09 -12.01
C ALA A 56 6.46 -13.96 -12.28
N ASP A 57 5.86 -14.95 -12.97
CA ASP A 57 4.42 -15.02 -13.26
C ASP A 57 3.55 -15.39 -12.05
N ALA A 58 4.13 -15.57 -10.86
CA ALA A 58 3.39 -15.62 -9.58
C ALA A 58 3.29 -14.24 -8.91
N THR A 59 3.43 -13.15 -9.69
CA THR A 59 3.14 -11.77 -9.27
C THR A 59 1.98 -11.29 -10.13
N PRO A 60 0.87 -10.76 -9.58
CA PRO A 60 -0.26 -10.37 -10.41
C PRO A 60 0.18 -9.22 -11.32
N ALA A 61 0.04 -9.45 -12.62
CA ALA A 61 0.34 -8.50 -13.66
C ALA A 61 -0.36 -7.16 -13.38
N LYS A 62 0.44 -6.11 -13.16
CA LYS A 62 -0.02 -4.72 -13.30
C LYS A 62 -0.39 -4.51 -14.76
N GLU A 63 -1.68 -4.50 -15.05
CA GLU A 63 -2.20 -3.98 -16.31
C GLU A 63 -1.95 -2.47 -16.35
N SER A 64 -0.95 -2.05 -17.13
CA SER A 64 -0.82 -0.67 -17.59
C SER A 64 -1.46 -0.56 -18.97
N GLU A 65 -2.33 0.44 -19.11
CA GLU A 65 -2.98 0.89 -20.34
C GLU A 65 -2.00 1.08 -21.52
N GLY A 66 -2.43 0.70 -22.74
CA GLY A 66 -1.89 1.32 -23.96
C GLY A 66 -1.84 0.49 -25.26
N SER A 67 -2.94 0.56 -26.03
CA SER A 67 -3.00 0.71 -27.50
C SER A 67 -2.95 -0.51 -28.46
N MET A 68 -3.76 -0.34 -29.51
CA MET A 68 -3.77 -0.94 -30.87
C MET A 68 -4.69 -2.14 -31.12
N ASP A 69 -5.91 -1.81 -31.55
CA ASP A 69 -6.87 -2.72 -32.20
C ASP A 69 -6.64 -2.70 -33.72
N GLU A 70 -6.04 -3.76 -34.29
CA GLU A 70 -6.02 -4.03 -35.73
C GLU A 70 -7.10 -5.08 -36.07
N ALA A 71 -8.14 -4.64 -36.78
CA ALA A 71 -9.17 -5.51 -37.33
C ALA A 71 -8.71 -6.21 -38.63
N PRO A 72 -9.00 -7.50 -38.85
CA PRO A 72 -8.70 -8.14 -40.11
C PRO A 72 -9.83 -7.91 -41.12
N LEU A 73 -9.50 -7.14 -42.17
CA LEU A 73 -10.24 -7.09 -43.42
C LEU A 73 -9.82 -8.27 -44.30
N HIS A 74 -10.70 -9.25 -44.51
CA HIS A 74 -10.73 -9.90 -45.82
C HIS A 74 -12.14 -10.40 -46.19
N GLU A 75 -12.44 -10.18 -47.47
CA GLU A 75 -13.34 -10.99 -48.30
C GLU A 75 -14.82 -10.62 -48.36
N THR A 76 -15.07 -9.37 -48.76
CA THR A 76 -16.20 -9.07 -49.65
C THR A 76 -15.87 -9.46 -51.09
N LEU A 77 -16.19 -10.70 -51.48
CA LEU A 77 -16.38 -11.09 -52.88
C LEU A 77 -17.53 -12.10 -53.00
N ALA A 78 -18.74 -11.60 -53.21
CA ALA A 78 -19.77 -12.15 -54.11
C ALA A 78 -21.16 -11.69 -53.65
N ARG A 79 -21.58 -10.55 -54.20
CA ARG A 79 -22.99 -10.15 -54.27
C ARG A 79 -23.58 -10.89 -55.47
N GLU A 80 -24.75 -11.53 -55.32
CA GLU A 80 -25.87 -11.48 -56.28
C GLU A 80 -27.03 -12.44 -55.89
N ASP A 81 -28.19 -11.81 -55.67
CA ASP A 81 -29.55 -12.16 -56.12
C ASP A 81 -30.25 -13.52 -55.89
N PHE A 82 -31.44 -13.37 -55.27
CA PHE A 82 -32.75 -13.98 -55.57
C PHE A 82 -32.98 -15.50 -55.53
N GLY A 83 -33.95 -15.95 -54.71
CA GLY A 83 -34.66 -17.22 -54.96
C GLY A 83 -35.44 -17.83 -53.79
N THR A 84 -36.66 -17.34 -53.56
CA THR A 84 -37.89 -18.12 -53.21
C THR A 84 -37.90 -19.20 -52.11
N ALA A 85 -38.76 -18.93 -51.11
CA ALA A 85 -39.90 -19.73 -50.64
C ALA A 85 -39.69 -21.09 -49.93
N SER A 86 -40.18 -21.18 -48.70
CA SER A 86 -41.18 -22.15 -48.19
C SER A 86 -41.15 -22.11 -46.64
N ASP A 87 -42.20 -21.56 -46.03
CA ASP A 87 -43.29 -22.32 -45.40
C ASP A 87 -42.87 -22.92 -44.05
N LEU A 88 -43.37 -22.35 -42.95
CA LEU A 88 -44.43 -22.97 -42.14
C LEU A 88 -43.98 -24.30 -41.54
N ASP A 89 -43.68 -24.30 -40.24
CA ASP A 89 -44.35 -25.28 -39.39
C ASP A 89 -44.65 -24.70 -38.01
N ALA A 90 -45.94 -24.68 -37.71
CA ALA A 90 -46.49 -24.32 -36.43
C ALA A 90 -47.06 -25.60 -35.81
N GLY A 91 -46.56 -25.92 -34.62
CA GLY A 91 -47.33 -26.64 -33.60
C GLY A 91 -46.91 -28.09 -33.38
N HIS A 92 -46.68 -28.44 -32.11
CA HIS A 92 -47.55 -29.38 -31.39
C HIS A 92 -47.18 -29.40 -29.89
N ASP A 93 -48.16 -29.13 -29.03
CA ASP A 93 -48.28 -29.52 -27.62
C ASP A 93 -47.20 -29.03 -26.64
N ASP A 94 -47.45 -28.08 -25.73
CA ASP A 94 -48.64 -27.92 -24.87
C ASP A 94 -49.10 -29.24 -24.24
N MET A 95 -48.17 -29.94 -23.58
CA MET A 95 -48.48 -30.85 -22.49
C MET A 95 -47.76 -30.36 -21.24
N TYR A 96 -48.44 -29.54 -20.43
CA TYR A 96 -48.58 -29.65 -18.98
C TYR A 96 -49.14 -28.33 -18.44
N ALA A 97 -50.46 -28.19 -18.56
CA ALA A 97 -51.22 -27.36 -17.66
C ALA A 97 -51.44 -28.14 -16.36
N ASP A 98 -50.95 -27.62 -15.23
CA ASP A 98 -51.65 -27.77 -13.96
C ASP A 98 -51.63 -26.43 -13.21
N GLU A 99 -52.81 -26.06 -12.73
CA GLU A 99 -53.27 -24.71 -12.48
C GLU A 99 -53.11 -24.32 -11.01
N SER A 100 -52.69 -23.08 -10.77
CA SER A 100 -53.31 -22.28 -9.70
C SER A 100 -53.32 -20.80 -10.05
N ARG A 101 -54.38 -20.47 -10.76
CA ARG A 101 -54.91 -19.16 -11.12
C ARG A 101 -55.38 -18.42 -9.86
N ALA A 102 -54.71 -17.34 -9.46
CA ALA A 102 -55.31 -16.21 -8.74
C ALA A 102 -54.39 -14.98 -8.80
N GLU A 103 -54.97 -13.80 -9.04
CA GLU A 103 -54.35 -12.46 -8.90
C GLU A 103 -53.52 -11.88 -10.05
N ARG A 104 -54.01 -11.98 -11.31
CA ARG A 104 -53.58 -11.03 -12.36
C ARG A 104 -54.74 -10.38 -13.10
N GLN A 105 -55.67 -9.83 -12.34
CA GLN A 105 -56.84 -9.13 -12.88
C GLN A 105 -57.10 -7.79 -12.18
N GLN A 106 -56.14 -6.87 -12.25
CA GLN A 106 -56.32 -5.43 -12.06
C GLN A 106 -54.95 -4.80 -12.38
N SER A 107 -54.74 -3.88 -13.31
CA SER A 107 -55.61 -3.01 -14.08
C SER A 107 -54.76 -2.45 -15.22
N VAL A 108 -55.06 -2.79 -16.48
CA VAL A 108 -54.52 -2.08 -17.64
C VAL A 108 -55.60 -1.11 -18.09
N ALA A 109 -55.50 0.14 -17.66
CA ALA A 109 -56.13 1.26 -18.34
C ALA A 109 -55.49 2.59 -17.91
N ALA A 110 -55.18 3.40 -18.94
CA ALA A 110 -55.04 4.86 -18.95
C ALA A 110 -53.63 5.49 -18.78
N SER A 111 -53.04 5.75 -19.95
CA SER A 111 -52.66 7.08 -20.47
C SER A 111 -51.43 7.86 -19.96
N SER A 112 -50.69 8.34 -20.98
CA SER A 112 -49.91 9.59 -21.10
C SER A 112 -48.41 9.58 -20.79
N GLU A 113 -47.67 9.86 -21.88
CA GLU A 113 -46.44 10.65 -22.02
C GLU A 113 -45.57 10.92 -20.78
N SER A 114 -44.31 10.45 -20.81
CA SER A 114 -43.11 11.30 -20.79
C SER A 114 -41.82 10.48 -20.56
N ASN A 115 -40.73 10.97 -21.17
CA ASN A 115 -39.33 10.55 -21.06
C ASN A 115 -38.90 9.92 -19.72
N ALA A 116 -38.38 8.68 -19.77
CA ALA A 116 -37.37 8.19 -18.82
C ALA A 116 -36.55 7.06 -19.49
N ALA A 117 -35.23 7.22 -19.46
CA ALA A 117 -34.25 6.24 -19.94
C ALA A 117 -34.40 4.87 -19.23
N PRO A 118 -33.99 3.75 -19.85
CA PRO A 118 -34.12 2.45 -19.22
C PRO A 118 -33.15 2.33 -18.04
N LEU A 119 -33.72 2.27 -16.84
CA LEU A 119 -33.03 1.89 -15.62
C LEU A 119 -32.46 0.48 -15.81
N THR A 120 -31.13 0.38 -15.82
CA THR A 120 -30.38 -0.87 -15.92
C THR A 120 -30.78 -1.80 -14.78
N ASP A 121 -31.40 -2.92 -15.15
CA ASP A 121 -31.87 -3.97 -14.27
C ASP A 121 -30.67 -4.77 -13.70
N TRP A 122 -30.15 -4.32 -12.56
CA TRP A 122 -29.01 -4.96 -11.87
C TRP A 122 -29.41 -6.26 -11.14
N THR A 123 -30.69 -6.64 -11.16
CA THR A 123 -31.18 -7.85 -10.47
C THR A 123 -31.05 -9.13 -11.32
N LYS A 124 -30.50 -9.02 -12.54
CA LYS A 124 -30.22 -10.13 -13.46
C LYS A 124 -28.74 -10.48 -13.61
N ALA A 125 -27.87 -9.98 -12.74
CA ALA A 125 -26.52 -10.51 -12.63
C ALA A 125 -26.57 -11.82 -11.83
N GLY A 126 -26.31 -12.92 -12.54
CA GLY A 126 -26.44 -14.28 -12.02
C GLY A 126 -25.62 -14.53 -10.77
N THR A 127 -26.29 -15.10 -9.78
CA THR A 127 -25.70 -15.97 -8.76
C THR A 127 -25.02 -17.14 -9.48
N GLY A 128 -23.72 -16.98 -9.70
CA GLY A 128 -22.88 -17.92 -10.45
C GLY A 128 -21.40 -17.72 -10.13
N GLY A 129 -21.09 -17.29 -8.91
CA GLY A 129 -19.75 -17.36 -8.36
C GLY A 129 -19.49 -18.81 -7.94
N ARG A 130 -18.72 -19.54 -8.73
CA ARG A 130 -18.13 -20.81 -8.34
C ARG A 130 -17.21 -20.48 -7.17
N ALA A 131 -17.56 -20.96 -5.97
CA ALA A 131 -16.69 -20.90 -4.82
C ALA A 131 -15.50 -21.84 -5.08
N ASP A 132 -14.45 -21.31 -5.72
CA ASP A 132 -13.12 -21.79 -5.46
C ASP A 132 -12.71 -21.16 -4.13
N GLY A 133 -12.51 -22.01 -3.13
CA GLY A 133 -12.07 -21.58 -1.81
C GLY A 133 -10.58 -21.26 -1.87
N ASP A 134 -10.19 -20.19 -1.21
CA ASP A 134 -8.82 -19.71 -0.98
C ASP A 134 -8.21 -18.74 -2.03
N GLU A 135 -8.99 -18.15 -2.93
CA GLU A 135 -8.51 -17.03 -3.75
C GLU A 135 -8.91 -15.68 -3.12
N ASP A 136 -7.90 -14.97 -2.60
CA ASP A 136 -7.85 -13.50 -2.42
C ASP A 136 -8.74 -12.82 -1.35
N MET A 137 -9.09 -13.51 -0.27
CA MET A 137 -9.58 -12.79 0.93
C MET A 137 -8.48 -11.97 1.63
N GLU A 138 -7.19 -12.29 1.43
CA GLU A 138 -6.06 -11.53 2.00
C GLU A 138 -5.65 -10.31 1.16
N GLY A 139 -5.97 -10.30 -0.15
CA GLY A 139 -5.75 -9.14 -1.02
C GLY A 139 -6.75 -8.00 -0.80
N SER A 140 -7.85 -8.27 -0.09
CA SER A 140 -8.85 -7.29 0.35
C SER A 140 -8.62 -6.86 1.81
N LEU A 141 -7.35 -6.68 2.21
CA LEU A 141 -7.06 -5.92 3.41
C LEU A 141 -7.48 -4.47 3.15
N ALA A 142 -8.59 -4.05 3.79
CA ALA A 142 -9.02 -2.66 3.75
C ALA A 142 -7.87 -1.77 4.23
N ALA A 143 -7.42 -0.85 3.37
CA ALA A 143 -6.46 0.16 3.78
C ALA A 143 -7.01 0.88 5.02
N GLU A 144 -6.20 0.93 6.09
CA GLU A 144 -6.59 1.63 7.31
C GLU A 144 -6.75 3.13 6.97
N THR A 145 -7.82 3.75 7.47
CA THR A 145 -8.12 5.14 7.14
C THR A 145 -7.08 6.05 7.76
N THR A 146 -6.34 6.79 6.94
CA THR A 146 -5.33 7.73 7.43
C THR A 146 -5.98 8.96 8.07
N LEU A 147 -5.22 9.70 8.89
CA LEU A 147 -5.69 10.96 9.48
C LEU A 147 -6.17 11.94 8.40
N LYS A 148 -5.43 12.03 7.29
CA LYS A 148 -5.75 12.92 6.18
C LYS A 148 -7.06 12.49 5.50
N ASP A 149 -7.28 11.20 5.28
CA ASP A 149 -8.53 10.69 4.70
C ASP A 149 -9.73 10.96 5.62
N HIS A 150 -9.54 10.78 6.93
CA HIS A 150 -10.58 11.05 7.92
C HIS A 150 -11.00 12.52 7.93
N VAL A 151 -10.03 13.43 7.94
CA VAL A 151 -10.27 14.88 7.91
C VAL A 151 -10.84 15.32 6.56
N GLN A 152 -10.42 14.72 5.45
CA GLN A 152 -11.01 14.97 4.12
C GLN A 152 -12.48 14.54 4.05
N ALA A 153 -12.84 13.41 4.64
CA ALA A 153 -14.23 12.97 4.74
C ALA A 153 -15.08 13.99 5.52
N GLN A 154 -14.53 14.56 6.61
CA GLN A 154 -15.19 15.63 7.36
C GLN A 154 -15.30 16.93 6.56
N LEU A 155 -14.26 17.29 5.79
CA LEU A 155 -14.31 18.46 4.90
C LEU A 155 -15.41 18.32 3.85
N ALA A 156 -15.66 17.11 3.35
CA ALA A 156 -16.74 16.86 2.40
C ALA A 156 -18.14 17.09 2.99
N ILE A 157 -18.30 16.88 4.30
CA ILE A 157 -19.55 17.12 5.03
C ILE A 157 -19.68 18.61 5.41
N ALA A 158 -18.56 19.27 5.71
CA ALA A 158 -18.54 20.68 6.07
C ALA A 158 -18.89 21.57 4.87
N ALA A 159 -19.91 22.42 5.04
CA ALA A 159 -20.39 23.32 3.99
C ALA A 159 -19.46 24.52 3.81
N PHE A 160 -18.35 24.35 3.08
CA PHE A 160 -17.45 25.43 2.68
C PHE A 160 -17.81 26.01 1.30
N SER A 161 -17.48 27.28 1.09
CA SER A 161 -17.44 27.86 -0.27
C SER A 161 -16.28 27.26 -1.06
N THR A 162 -16.36 27.29 -2.40
CA THR A 162 -15.32 26.71 -3.28
C THR A 162 -13.92 27.24 -2.95
N ASP A 163 -13.79 28.56 -2.74
CA ASP A 163 -12.50 29.18 -2.42
C ASP A 163 -11.95 28.73 -1.06
N ARG A 164 -12.83 28.60 -0.06
CA ARG A 164 -12.44 28.15 1.29
C ARG A 164 -12.10 26.66 1.33
N ARG A 165 -12.76 25.86 0.50
CA ARG A 165 -12.46 24.44 0.35
C ARG A 165 -11.05 24.23 -0.18
N PHE A 166 -10.64 25.02 -1.18
CA PHE A 166 -9.28 24.93 -1.72
C PHE A 166 -8.22 25.29 -0.68
N ILE A 167 -8.46 26.33 0.13
CA ILE A 167 -7.59 26.67 1.27
C ILE A 167 -7.54 25.51 2.28
N ALA A 168 -8.69 24.90 2.58
CA ALA A 168 -8.77 23.79 3.53
C ALA A 168 -8.01 22.56 3.05
N GLU A 169 -8.11 22.20 1.77
CA GLU A 169 -7.38 21.06 1.18
C GLU A 169 -5.86 21.24 1.33
N VAL A 170 -5.35 22.44 1.04
CA VAL A 170 -3.91 22.76 1.22
C VAL A 170 -3.49 22.69 2.68
N LEU A 171 -4.34 23.14 3.60
CA LEU A 171 -4.07 23.03 5.05
C LEU A 171 -4.02 21.55 5.49
N ILE A 172 -4.93 20.71 5.00
CA ILE A 172 -4.95 19.27 5.28
C ILE A 172 -3.67 18.59 4.76
N GLU A 173 -3.20 18.95 3.56
CA GLU A 173 -1.96 18.39 3.03
C GLU A 173 -0.74 18.76 3.87
N SER A 174 -0.71 19.98 4.42
CA SER A 174 0.36 20.47 5.29
C SER A 174 0.32 19.94 6.74
N LEU A 175 -0.62 19.05 7.04
CA LEU A 175 -0.72 18.38 8.33
C LEU A 175 0.37 17.29 8.48
N ASP A 176 1.03 17.29 9.63
CA ASP A 176 1.99 16.27 10.06
C ASP A 176 1.27 15.00 10.57
N GLU A 177 1.96 13.87 10.66
CA GLU A 177 1.42 12.59 11.17
C GLU A 177 0.88 12.72 12.60
N ALA A 178 1.49 13.58 13.42
CA ALA A 178 1.06 13.87 14.77
C ALA A 178 -0.20 14.76 14.87
N GLY A 179 -0.67 15.34 13.76
CA GLY A 179 -1.83 16.24 13.70
C GLY A 179 -1.51 17.73 13.91
N TYR A 180 -0.23 18.13 13.82
CA TYR A 180 0.20 19.54 13.93
C TYR A 180 0.34 20.21 12.57
N LEU A 181 0.01 21.50 12.52
CA LEU A 181 0.26 22.35 11.35
C LEU A 181 1.65 22.99 11.50
N ARG A 182 2.64 22.47 10.77
CA ARG A 182 4.00 23.04 10.79
C ARG A 182 4.23 24.17 9.79
N ALA A 183 3.29 24.39 8.88
CA ALA A 183 3.42 25.38 7.83
C ALA A 183 2.95 26.77 8.27
N ASP A 184 3.62 27.80 7.76
CA ASP A 184 3.28 29.19 8.05
C ASP A 184 2.06 29.65 7.24
N LEU A 185 1.01 30.09 7.95
CA LEU A 185 -0.20 30.69 7.36
C LEU A 185 0.07 31.83 6.37
N PRO A 186 0.97 32.80 6.63
CA PRO A 186 1.21 33.88 5.67
C PRO A 186 1.82 33.38 4.36
N GLU A 187 2.74 32.42 4.40
CA GLU A 187 3.33 31.83 3.19
C GLU A 187 2.30 31.06 2.37
N ILE A 188 1.41 30.31 3.04
CA ILE A 188 0.30 29.61 2.40
C ILE A 188 -0.65 30.61 1.74
N ALA A 189 -0.99 31.71 2.41
CA ALA A 189 -1.88 32.74 1.89
C ALA A 189 -1.28 33.42 0.64
N GLU A 190 0.00 33.77 0.66
CA GLU A 190 0.70 34.33 -0.51
C GLU A 190 0.72 33.35 -1.69
N ARG A 191 1.00 32.07 -1.42
CA ARG A 191 1.02 31.02 -2.46
C ARG A 191 -0.34 30.81 -3.11
N LEU A 192 -1.42 30.95 -2.35
CA LEU A 192 -2.80 30.79 -2.83
C LEU A 192 -3.38 32.07 -3.42
N GLY A 193 -2.73 33.23 -3.23
CA GLY A 193 -3.27 34.53 -3.60
C GLY A 193 -4.54 34.91 -2.80
N ALA A 194 -4.74 34.29 -1.63
CA ALA A 194 -5.91 34.48 -0.78
C ALA A 194 -5.59 35.48 0.36
N PRO A 195 -6.59 36.22 0.86
CA PRO A 195 -6.37 37.08 2.02
C PRO A 195 -6.12 36.23 3.28
N LEU A 196 -5.17 36.67 4.11
CA LEU A 196 -4.83 36.03 5.38
C LEU A 196 -6.05 35.80 6.28
N ALA A 197 -7.01 36.73 6.27
CA ALA A 197 -8.23 36.63 7.06
C ALA A 197 -9.11 35.41 6.69
N ASP A 198 -9.17 35.04 5.40
CA ASP A 198 -9.93 33.85 5.00
C ASP A 198 -9.18 32.57 5.39
N CYS A 199 -7.84 32.57 5.31
CA CYS A 199 -7.02 31.44 5.77
C CYS A 199 -7.19 31.21 7.28
N GLU A 200 -7.17 32.26 8.09
CA GLU A 200 -7.42 32.19 9.53
C GLU A 200 -8.83 31.71 9.86
N ALA A 201 -9.85 32.18 9.12
CA ALA A 201 -11.23 31.75 9.32
C ALA A 201 -11.43 30.26 8.98
N VAL A 202 -10.80 29.78 7.90
CA VAL A 202 -10.81 28.37 7.53
C VAL A 202 -10.09 27.55 8.59
N LEU A 203 -8.90 27.98 9.04
CA LEU A 203 -8.16 27.29 10.09
C LEU A 203 -8.98 27.16 11.38
N GLN A 204 -9.65 28.23 11.83
CA GLN A 204 -10.51 28.18 13.02
C GLN A 204 -11.65 27.18 12.88
N THR A 205 -12.15 26.98 11.65
CA THR A 205 -13.20 25.99 11.38
C THR A 205 -12.63 24.58 11.40
N LEU A 206 -11.45 24.37 10.80
CA LEU A 206 -10.74 23.08 10.78
C LEU A 206 -10.26 22.65 12.18
N GLN A 207 -9.91 23.58 13.05
CA GLN A 207 -9.56 23.29 14.45
C GLN A 207 -10.74 22.73 15.29
N GLY A 208 -11.96 22.76 14.75
CA GLY A 208 -13.14 22.12 15.36
C GLY A 208 -13.44 20.72 14.83
N PHE A 209 -12.57 20.14 14.00
CA PHE A 209 -12.73 18.78 13.47
C PHE A 209 -12.28 17.72 14.48
N ASP A 210 -12.74 16.48 14.27
CA ASP A 210 -12.41 15.30 15.09
C ASP A 210 -11.18 14.59 14.46
N PRO A 211 -10.12 14.23 15.21
CA PRO A 211 -9.90 14.41 16.65
C PRO A 211 -9.59 15.84 17.08
N SER A 212 -10.08 16.24 18.26
CA SER A 212 -9.86 17.60 18.77
C SER A 212 -8.40 17.87 19.10
N GLY A 213 -7.96 19.09 18.76
CA GLY A 213 -6.56 19.50 18.86
C GLY A 213 -5.72 19.23 17.61
N VAL A 214 -6.32 18.75 16.52
CA VAL A 214 -5.71 18.75 15.17
C VAL A 214 -5.65 20.19 14.63
N PHE A 215 -4.68 20.49 13.76
CA PHE A 215 -4.41 21.83 13.22
C PHE A 215 -3.92 22.85 14.26
N ALA A 216 -3.39 22.37 15.39
CA ALA A 216 -2.64 23.21 16.30
C ALA A 216 -1.24 23.52 15.75
N ARG A 217 -0.72 24.73 16.01
CA ARG A 217 0.67 25.09 15.69
C ARG A 217 1.63 24.65 16.80
N ASP A 218 1.16 24.75 18.04
CA ASP A 218 1.94 24.42 19.23
C ASP A 218 1.16 23.49 20.17
N LEU A 219 1.89 22.79 21.05
CA LEU A 219 1.30 21.95 22.11
C LEU A 219 0.31 22.73 22.98
N ALA A 220 0.62 23.99 23.29
CA ALA A 220 -0.27 24.85 24.08
C ALA A 220 -1.61 25.11 23.37
N GLU A 221 -1.58 25.31 22.05
CA GLU A 221 -2.78 25.50 21.22
C GLU A 221 -3.58 24.18 21.12
N CYS A 222 -2.90 23.04 20.94
CA CYS A 222 -3.53 21.72 20.91
C CYS A 222 -4.33 21.44 22.19
N LEU A 223 -3.68 21.61 23.36
CA LEU A 223 -4.32 21.41 24.66
C LEU A 223 -5.44 22.45 24.92
N ALA A 224 -5.27 23.69 24.46
CA ALA A 224 -6.30 24.71 24.57
C ALA A 224 -7.56 24.35 23.77
N LEU A 225 -7.39 23.80 22.57
CA LEU A 225 -8.50 23.36 21.72
C LEU A 225 -9.27 22.20 22.36
N GLN A 226 -8.55 21.21 22.90
CA GLN A 226 -9.16 20.08 23.61
C GLN A 226 -9.91 20.51 24.88
N LEU A 227 -9.33 21.42 25.67
CA LEU A 227 -10.00 21.98 26.86
C LEU A 227 -11.20 22.85 26.51
N LYS A 228 -11.16 23.54 25.37
CA LYS A 228 -12.28 24.34 24.87
C LYS A 228 -13.47 23.46 24.51
N GLU A 229 -13.23 22.31 23.88
CA GLU A 229 -14.29 21.34 23.56
C GLU A 229 -14.91 20.74 24.81
N GLN A 230 -14.12 20.49 25.85
CA GLN A 230 -14.62 19.99 27.14
C GLN A 230 -15.32 21.06 28.00
N ASP A 231 -15.39 22.32 27.54
CA ASP A 231 -15.88 23.48 28.30
C ASP A 231 -15.11 23.72 29.63
N ARG A 232 -13.80 23.37 29.66
CA ARG A 232 -12.94 23.50 30.86
C ARG A 232 -11.82 24.52 30.70
N LEU A 233 -11.94 25.37 29.68
CA LEU A 233 -10.94 26.39 29.37
C LEU A 233 -11.11 27.63 30.27
N ASP A 234 -10.79 27.47 31.56
CA ASP A 234 -10.83 28.56 32.52
C ASP A 234 -9.67 29.55 32.32
N PRO A 235 -9.80 30.82 32.76
CA PRO A 235 -8.72 31.80 32.70
C PRO A 235 -7.43 31.32 33.39
N ALA A 236 -7.57 30.56 34.48
CA ALA A 236 -6.45 29.93 35.18
C ALA A 236 -5.75 28.87 34.30
N MET A 237 -6.51 28.06 33.56
CA MET A 237 -5.96 27.07 32.63
C MET A 237 -5.23 27.74 31.46
N LYS A 238 -5.78 28.83 30.91
CA LYS A 238 -5.09 29.63 29.88
C LYS A 238 -3.75 30.18 30.38
N ALA A 239 -3.70 30.66 31.62
CA ALA A 239 -2.47 31.15 32.23
C ALA A 239 -1.43 30.02 32.39
N LEU A 240 -1.87 28.83 32.79
CA LEU A 240 -1.03 27.64 32.90
C LEU A 240 -0.45 27.21 31.54
N LEU A 241 -1.29 27.15 30.50
CA LEU A 241 -0.88 26.77 29.14
C LEU A 241 0.17 27.72 28.54
N THR A 242 0.12 29.00 28.88
CA THR A 242 1.11 30.01 28.44
C THR A 242 2.51 29.69 28.95
N ARG A 243 2.63 28.93 30.04
CA ARG A 243 3.91 28.59 30.66
C ARG A 243 3.99 27.13 31.11
N LEU A 244 3.81 26.23 30.14
CA LEU A 244 4.00 24.78 30.30
C LEU A 244 5.41 24.40 30.80
N ASP A 245 6.42 25.24 30.57
CA ASP A 245 7.79 25.01 31.07
C ASP A 245 7.86 24.86 32.60
N LEU A 246 7.01 25.59 33.34
CA LEU A 246 6.97 25.52 34.79
C LEU A 246 6.33 24.21 35.27
N VAL A 247 5.38 23.68 34.51
CA VAL A 247 4.80 22.35 34.74
C VAL A 247 5.87 21.27 34.57
N ALA A 248 6.69 21.38 33.52
CA ALA A 248 7.81 20.46 33.30
C ALA A 248 8.84 20.51 34.44
N LYS A 249 9.11 21.70 35.00
CA LYS A 249 10.01 21.91 36.14
C LYS A 249 9.40 21.56 37.51
N ARG A 250 8.10 21.22 37.57
CA ARG A 250 7.34 20.97 38.81
C ARG A 250 7.35 22.15 39.80
N ASP A 251 7.44 23.39 39.31
CA ASP A 251 7.39 24.58 40.16
C ASP A 251 5.94 24.98 40.46
N THR A 252 5.36 24.36 41.49
CA THR A 252 3.98 24.65 41.91
C THR A 252 3.82 26.05 42.50
N ALA A 253 4.85 26.61 43.12
CA ALA A 253 4.80 27.94 43.71
C ALA A 253 4.70 29.04 42.63
N GLY A 254 5.49 28.91 41.56
CA GLY A 254 5.42 29.80 40.41
C GLY A 254 4.07 29.71 39.68
N LEU A 255 3.50 28.50 39.60
CA LEU A 255 2.20 28.27 38.97
C LEU A 255 1.04 28.86 39.79
N CYS A 256 1.04 28.71 41.12
CA CYS A 256 0.03 29.33 41.98
C CYS A 256 0.01 30.86 41.82
N ALA A 257 1.19 31.50 41.75
CA ALA A 257 1.30 32.94 41.59
C ALA A 257 0.80 33.43 40.20
N LEU A 258 1.04 32.63 39.15
CA LEU A 258 0.61 32.97 37.78
C LEU A 258 -0.89 32.75 37.56
N CYS A 259 -1.41 31.63 38.07
CA CYS A 259 -2.81 31.24 37.84
C CYS A 259 -3.76 31.88 38.86
N GLY A 260 -3.23 32.37 40.00
CA GLY A 260 -4.03 32.95 41.07
C GLY A 260 -4.84 31.93 41.86
N VAL A 261 -4.41 30.67 41.86
CA VAL A 261 -5.11 29.53 42.47
C VAL A 261 -4.23 28.85 43.53
N ASP A 262 -4.84 28.06 44.40
CA ASP A 262 -4.12 27.37 45.45
C ASP A 262 -3.31 26.16 44.93
N ALA A 263 -2.50 25.56 45.79
CA ALA A 263 -1.64 24.45 45.38
C ALA A 263 -2.41 23.14 45.13
N ALA A 264 -3.62 23.00 45.68
CA ALA A 264 -4.47 21.83 45.46
C ALA A 264 -5.10 21.90 44.06
N ASP A 265 -5.67 23.05 43.73
CA ASP A 265 -6.29 23.35 42.44
C ASP A 265 -5.26 23.24 41.30
N VAL A 266 -4.02 23.72 41.49
CA VAL A 266 -2.95 23.53 40.51
C VAL A 266 -2.61 22.04 40.30
N GLY A 267 -2.71 21.22 41.35
CA GLY A 267 -2.52 19.78 41.25
C GLY A 267 -3.60 19.13 40.38
N ASP A 268 -4.85 19.52 40.59
CA ASP A 268 -6.00 19.02 39.83
C ASP A 268 -5.90 19.46 38.36
N MET A 269 -5.61 20.73 38.10
CA MET A 269 -5.36 21.27 36.75
C MET A 269 -4.28 20.48 35.99
N ILE A 270 -3.17 20.10 36.66
CA ILE A 270 -2.10 19.31 36.04
C ILE A 270 -2.57 17.88 35.76
N ALA A 271 -3.38 17.28 36.64
CA ALA A 271 -3.92 15.94 36.45
C ALA A 271 -4.81 15.88 35.20
N GLU A 272 -5.60 16.94 34.97
CA GLU A 272 -6.45 17.06 33.79
C GLU A 272 -5.65 17.16 32.50
N ILE A 273 -4.61 18.00 32.47
CA ILE A 273 -3.74 18.15 31.28
C ILE A 273 -3.09 16.83 30.92
N ARG A 274 -2.75 16.00 31.92
CA ARG A 274 -2.14 14.67 31.68
C ARG A 274 -3.12 13.65 31.10
N GLN A 275 -4.42 13.85 31.26
CA GLN A 275 -5.44 12.98 30.69
C GLN A 275 -5.71 13.30 29.22
N LEU A 276 -5.31 14.48 28.76
CA LEU A 276 -5.44 14.92 27.38
C LEU A 276 -4.41 14.24 26.46
N ASN A 277 -4.73 14.15 25.17
CA ASN A 277 -3.89 13.50 24.17
C ASN A 277 -3.03 14.55 23.44
N PRO A 278 -1.71 14.61 23.68
CA PRO A 278 -0.84 15.62 23.08
C PRO A 278 -0.54 15.37 21.59
N LYS A 279 -0.91 14.21 21.03
CA LYS A 279 -0.69 13.84 19.64
C LYS A 279 -1.91 13.08 19.11
N PRO A 280 -3.00 13.79 18.76
CA PRO A 280 -4.25 13.15 18.33
C PRO A 280 -4.09 12.35 17.02
N GLY A 281 -3.13 12.73 16.15
CA GLY A 281 -2.93 12.07 14.86
C GLY A 281 -2.40 10.63 14.93
N LEU A 282 -1.73 10.24 16.03
CA LEU A 282 -1.16 8.90 16.17
C LEU A 282 -2.20 7.78 16.24
N ALA A 283 -3.47 8.09 16.53
CA ALA A 283 -4.54 7.09 16.51
C ALA A 283 -4.87 6.59 15.10
N PHE A 284 -4.49 7.36 14.07
CA PHE A 284 -4.75 7.08 12.67
C PHE A 284 -3.46 6.78 11.88
N ASP A 285 -2.33 6.75 12.58
CA ASP A 285 -1.05 6.42 12.01
C ASP A 285 -0.91 4.90 11.94
N SER A 286 -1.03 4.39 10.72
CA SER A 286 -0.87 2.98 10.40
C SER A 286 0.39 2.83 9.57
N GLU A 287 1.54 2.78 10.23
CA GLU A 287 2.78 2.46 9.52
C GLU A 287 2.67 1.01 9.04
N PRO A 288 2.67 0.75 7.72
CA PRO A 288 2.54 -0.61 7.22
C PRO A 288 3.73 -1.40 7.72
N VAL A 289 3.47 -2.38 8.59
CA VAL A 289 4.50 -3.28 9.10
C VAL A 289 5.07 -4.01 7.90
N GLN A 290 6.30 -3.69 7.52
CA GLN A 290 6.98 -4.40 6.45
C GLN A 290 7.34 -5.81 6.97
N PRO A 291 6.71 -6.88 6.44
CA PRO A 291 7.05 -8.22 6.88
C PRO A 291 8.49 -8.53 6.44
N VAL A 292 9.33 -8.94 7.39
CA VAL A 292 10.67 -9.45 7.08
C VAL A 292 10.51 -10.86 6.54
N VAL A 293 10.77 -11.06 5.25
CA VAL A 293 10.75 -12.40 4.63
C VAL A 293 11.94 -13.20 5.19
N PRO A 294 11.71 -14.36 5.82
CA PRO A 294 12.78 -15.16 6.40
C PRO A 294 13.56 -15.93 5.33
N ASP A 295 14.85 -16.15 5.58
CA ASP A 295 15.72 -16.94 4.69
C ASP A 295 15.60 -18.46 4.92
N VAL A 296 15.11 -18.88 6.09
CA VAL A 296 15.03 -20.29 6.49
C VAL A 296 13.72 -20.55 7.24
N PHE A 297 12.99 -21.57 6.82
CA PHE A 297 11.85 -22.11 7.54
C PHE A 297 12.30 -23.25 8.46
N VAL A 298 11.92 -23.17 9.74
CA VAL A 298 12.17 -24.24 10.71
C VAL A 298 10.81 -24.77 11.16
N ARG A 299 10.56 -26.06 10.92
CA ARG A 299 9.31 -26.76 11.31
C ARG A 299 9.64 -27.93 12.22
N GLU A 300 8.81 -28.16 13.22
CA GLU A 300 8.89 -29.36 14.06
C GLU A 300 8.11 -30.49 13.38
N ASN A 301 8.75 -31.63 13.17
CA ASN A 301 8.10 -32.84 12.66
C ASN A 301 7.33 -33.55 13.79
N SER A 302 6.34 -34.37 13.42
CA SER A 302 5.53 -35.18 14.35
C SER A 302 6.35 -36.08 15.30
N ASP A 303 7.59 -36.39 14.93
CA ASP A 303 8.51 -37.24 15.69
C ASP A 303 9.42 -36.44 16.67
N GLY A 304 9.22 -35.13 16.80
CA GLY A 304 10.04 -34.23 17.63
C GLY A 304 11.41 -33.88 17.03
N SER A 305 11.62 -34.15 15.74
CA SER A 305 12.80 -33.72 14.98
C SER A 305 12.55 -32.37 14.29
N TRP A 306 13.58 -31.56 14.14
CA TRP A 306 13.49 -30.28 13.42
C TRP A 306 13.76 -30.47 11.93
N HIS A 307 12.83 -30.02 11.09
CA HIS A 307 13.00 -29.90 9.65
C HIS A 307 13.35 -28.45 9.30
N VAL A 308 14.53 -28.26 8.73
CA VAL A 308 15.05 -26.94 8.34
C VAL A 308 15.08 -26.88 6.82
N GLU A 309 14.39 -25.91 6.24
CA GLU A 309 14.28 -25.70 4.80
C GLU A 309 14.66 -24.26 4.44
N LEU A 310 15.46 -24.08 3.37
CA LEU A 310 15.83 -22.76 2.87
C LEU A 310 14.66 -22.15 2.09
N ASN A 311 14.46 -20.84 2.23
CA ASN A 311 13.48 -20.14 1.43
C ASN A 311 13.96 -20.03 -0.02
N SER A 312 13.27 -20.73 -0.94
CA SER A 312 13.61 -20.72 -2.37
C SER A 312 13.20 -19.46 -3.11
N ASP A 313 12.42 -18.59 -2.45
CA ASP A 313 11.82 -17.39 -3.04
C ASP A 313 12.74 -16.18 -2.87
N THR A 314 13.59 -16.18 -1.84
CA THR A 314 14.63 -15.16 -1.63
C THR A 314 15.91 -15.44 -2.41
N LEU A 315 16.06 -16.65 -2.98
CA LEU A 315 17.23 -17.05 -3.73
C LEU A 315 17.09 -16.71 -5.23
N PRO A 316 18.07 -16.01 -5.83
CA PRO A 316 18.04 -15.70 -7.25
C PRO A 316 18.18 -16.98 -8.09
N ARG A 317 17.19 -17.25 -8.95
CA ARG A 317 17.21 -18.37 -9.90
C ARG A 317 17.77 -17.90 -11.25
N VAL A 318 18.89 -18.48 -11.65
CA VAL A 318 19.59 -18.17 -12.89
C VAL A 318 19.66 -19.42 -13.75
N LEU A 319 19.32 -19.27 -15.03
CA LEU A 319 19.45 -20.31 -16.02
C LEU A 319 20.62 -19.97 -16.96
N VAL A 320 21.35 -21.00 -17.36
CA VAL A 320 22.39 -20.87 -18.39
C VAL A 320 21.75 -21.17 -19.74
N ASN A 321 21.76 -20.22 -20.68
CA ASN A 321 21.22 -20.42 -22.01
C ASN A 321 22.15 -21.33 -22.84
N ALA A 322 21.93 -22.63 -22.73
CA ALA A 322 22.67 -23.64 -23.49
C ALA A 322 22.44 -23.52 -25.02
N ARG A 323 21.29 -23.00 -25.47
CA ARG A 323 21.00 -22.84 -26.90
C ARG A 323 21.87 -21.73 -27.50
N TYR A 324 21.93 -20.58 -26.84
CA TYR A 324 22.80 -19.48 -27.25
C TYR A 324 24.26 -19.90 -27.24
N TYR A 325 24.69 -20.65 -26.21
CA TYR A 325 26.03 -21.24 -26.16
C TYR A 325 26.34 -22.10 -27.40
N THR A 326 25.43 -23.00 -27.81
CA THR A 326 25.65 -23.84 -29.00
C THR A 326 25.72 -23.05 -30.31
N GLN A 327 24.96 -21.95 -30.44
CA GLN A 327 25.01 -21.08 -31.62
C GLN A 327 26.33 -20.31 -31.68
N VAL A 328 26.78 -19.72 -30.56
CA VAL A 328 28.00 -18.91 -30.51
C VAL A 328 29.24 -19.79 -30.61
N SER A 329 29.26 -20.97 -29.98
CA SER A 329 30.37 -21.94 -30.07
C SER A 329 30.56 -22.50 -31.50
N ALA A 330 29.49 -22.59 -32.30
CA ALA A 330 29.58 -22.95 -33.72
C ALA A 330 30.17 -21.84 -34.60
N GLY A 331 30.05 -20.57 -34.19
CA GLY A 331 30.61 -19.40 -34.87
C GLY A 331 32.03 -19.01 -34.41
N ALA A 332 32.45 -19.42 -33.21
CA ALA A 332 33.73 -19.05 -32.59
C ALA A 332 34.93 -19.74 -33.27
N ARG A 333 35.69 -18.98 -34.06
CA ARG A 333 36.86 -19.47 -34.81
C ARG A 333 38.20 -18.97 -34.25
N SER A 334 38.23 -17.83 -33.55
CA SER A 334 39.46 -17.31 -32.93
C SER A 334 39.78 -18.02 -31.61
N LYS A 335 41.06 -17.97 -31.21
CA LYS A 335 41.53 -18.50 -29.92
C LYS A 335 41.01 -17.65 -28.76
N ASP A 336 40.83 -16.35 -28.98
CA ASP A 336 40.29 -15.41 -27.99
C ASP A 336 38.78 -15.60 -27.82
N ASP A 337 38.02 -15.83 -28.91
CA ASP A 337 36.58 -16.15 -28.85
C ASP A 337 36.31 -17.43 -28.05
N LYS A 338 37.18 -18.44 -28.20
CA LYS A 338 37.09 -19.70 -27.45
C LYS A 338 37.49 -19.55 -25.99
N ALA A 339 38.33 -18.57 -25.65
CA ALA A 339 38.70 -18.27 -24.28
C ALA A 339 37.63 -17.44 -23.55
N TYR A 340 36.82 -16.68 -24.28
CA TYR A 340 35.69 -15.93 -23.73
C TYR A 340 34.47 -16.81 -23.41
N LEU A 341 34.30 -17.94 -24.11
CA LEU A 341 33.20 -18.89 -23.91
C LEU A 341 33.47 -19.95 -22.82
N VAL A 342 34.67 -19.98 -22.21
CA VAL A 342 35.09 -20.97 -21.21
C VAL A 342 35.36 -20.27 -19.89
#